data_AF-A0A950LGA8-F1
#
_entry.id   AF-A0A950LGA8-F1
#
_cell.length_a   1.000
_cell.length_b   1.000
_cell.length_c   1.000
_cell.angle_alpha   90.00
_cell.angle_beta   90.00
_cell.angle_gamma   90.00
#
_symmetry.space_group_name_H-M   'P 1'
#
loop_
_entity.id
_entity.type
_entity.pdbx_description
1 polymer ?
#
loop_
_entity_poly.entity_id
_entity_poly.type
_entity_poly.pdbx_seq_one_letter_code
_entity_poly.pdbx_strand_id
1 'polypeptide(L)' 'YAHFDLFAWTPTARPGRPLGGEAQVARLIFETIEERFRKAK' A
#
# COMPACT_ATOMS: atom_id res chain seq x y z
N TYR A 1 -14.69 -8.84 -1.91
CA TYR A 1 -14.71 -7.38 -1.71
C TYR A 1 -13.84 -7.07 -0.50
N ALA A 2 -12.96 -6.08 -0.60
CA ALA A 2 -12.10 -5.61 0.49
C ALA A 2 -12.10 -4.07 0.47
N HIS A 3 -12.25 -3.44 1.63
CA HIS A 3 -12.25 -2.00 1.80
C HIS A 3 -11.07 -1.60 2.69
N PHE A 4 -10.33 -0.57 2.27
CA PHE A 4 -9.22 -0.01 3.01
C PHE A 4 -9.55 1.44 3.34
N ASP A 5 -9.64 1.74 4.63
CA ASP A 5 -9.70 3.10 5.13
C ASP A 5 -8.27 3.58 5.40
N LEU A 6 -7.88 4.68 4.76
CA LEU A 6 -6.52 5.19 4.77
C LEU A 6 -6.55 6.70 4.90
N PHE A 7 -5.64 7.20 5.73
CA PHE A 7 -5.40 8.64 5.83
C PHE A 7 -4.76 9.20 4.54
N ALA A 8 -4.03 8.36 3.79
CA ALA A 8 -3.35 8.65 2.53
C ALA A 8 -2.40 9.86 2.59
N TRP A 9 -1.89 10.18 3.77
CA TRP A 9 -1.08 11.37 4.02
C TRP A 9 0.00 11.14 5.07
N THR A 10 1.15 11.78 4.90
CA THR A 10 2.25 11.88 5.86
C THR A 10 2.16 13.24 6.55
N PRO A 11 1.77 13.31 7.84
CA PRO A 11 1.59 14.58 8.56
C PRO A 11 2.91 15.22 9.01
N THR A 12 4.02 14.49 8.97
CA THR A 12 5.36 15.00 9.32
C THR A 12 6.40 14.26 8.50
N ALA A 13 7.29 15.00 7.82
CA ALA A 13 8.31 14.42 6.96
C ALA A 13 9.24 13.46 7.71
N ARG A 14 9.58 12.34 7.07
CA ARG A 14 10.52 11.32 7.55
C ARG A 14 11.37 10.82 6.37
N PRO A 15 12.53 10.16 6.61
CA PRO A 15 13.32 9.60 5.52
C PRO A 15 12.48 8.70 4.60
N GLY A 16 12.46 9.01 3.31
CA GLY A 16 11.67 8.30 2.30
C GLY A 16 10.15 8.57 2.32
N ARG A 17 9.65 9.45 3.18
CA ARG A 17 8.23 9.85 3.27
C ARG A 17 8.12 11.37 3.46
N PRO A 18 8.08 12.16 2.37
CA PRO A 18 7.89 13.60 2.47
C PRO A 18 6.52 13.96 3.04
N LEU A 19 6.40 15.16 3.60
CA LEU A 19 5.09 15.72 3.99
C LEU A 19 4.19 15.76 2.75
N GLY A 20 2.98 15.20 2.83
CA GLY A 20 2.08 15.11 1.67
C GLY A 20 1.41 13.75 1.51
N GLY A 21 0.88 13.49 0.32
CA GLY A 21 0.23 12.23 -0.01
C GLY A 21 1.17 11.02 0.13
N GLU A 22 0.66 9.89 0.65
CA GLU A 22 1.43 8.66 0.86
C GLU A 22 0.66 7.42 0.40
N ALA A 23 1.38 6.48 -0.24
CA ALA A 23 0.81 5.26 -0.79
C ALA A 23 0.83 4.10 0.23
N GLN A 24 -0.12 4.12 1.18
CA GLN A 24 -0.08 3.26 2.38
C GLN A 24 -0.35 1.76 2.14
N VAL A 25 -0.92 1.36 1.00
CA VAL A 25 -1.33 -0.05 0.74
C VAL A 25 -0.90 -0.61 -0.61
N ALA A 26 -0.22 0.18 -1.45
CA ALA A 26 0.07 -0.22 -2.83
C ALA A 26 0.85 -1.55 -2.91
N ARG A 27 1.85 -1.74 -2.03
CA ARG A 27 2.63 -2.98 -1.95
C ARG A 27 1.81 -4.17 -1.47
N LEU A 28 1.03 -3.97 -0.41
CA LEU A 28 0.14 -5.00 0.14
C LEU A 28 -0.83 -5.53 -0.93
N ILE A 29 -1.48 -4.63 -1.68
CA ILE A 29 -2.44 -5.01 -2.72
C ILE A 29 -1.74 -5.84 -3.81
N PHE A 30 -0.57 -5.38 -4.26
CA PHE A 30 0.21 -6.07 -5.28
C PHE A 30 0.59 -7.49 -4.83
N GLU A 31 1.20 -7.62 -3.65
CA GLU A 31 1.60 -8.90 -3.08
C GLU A 31 0.40 -9.82 -2.87
N THR A 32 -0.72 -9.31 -2.36
CA THR A 32 -1.95 -10.11 -2.14
C THR A 32 -2.50 -10.67 -3.46
N ILE A 33 -2.51 -9.87 -4.53
CA ILE A 33 -2.95 -10.32 -5.85
C ILE A 33 -1.97 -11.37 -6.38
N GLU A 34 -0.67 -11.11 -6.25
CA GLU A 34 0.37 -12.03 -6.70
C GLU A 34 0.26 -13.38 -6.00
N GLU A 35 0.20 -13.42 -4.67
CA GLU A 35 0.06 -14.65 -3.90
C GLU A 35 -1.22 -15.42 -4.24
N ARG A 36 -2.34 -14.71 -4.40
CA ARG A 36 -3.63 -15.35 -4.65
C ARG A 36 -3.75 -15.95 -6.04
N PHE A 37 -3.11 -15.35 -7.03
CA PHE A 37 -3.31 -15.71 -8.44
C PHE A 37 -2.06 -16.24 -9.14
N ARG A 38 -0.90 -16.29 -8.46
CA ARG A 38 0.28 -17.01 -8.97
C ARG A 38 -0.12 -18.47 -9.17
N LYS A 39 -0.14 -18.93 -10.42
CA LYS A 39 -0.28 -20.36 -10.72
C LYS A 39 0.88 -21.08 -10.02
N ALA A 40 0.55 -22.09 -9.22
CA ALA A 40 1.55 -23.01 -8.69
C ALA A 40 2.38 -23.53 -9.88
N LYS A 41 3.70 -23.39 -9.76
CA LYS A 41 4.62 -23.96 -10.73
C LYS A 41 4.71 -25.47 -10.52
#